data_AF-A0A9W6CJ69-F1
#
_entry.id   AF-A0A9W6CJ69-F1
#
_cell.length_a   1.000
_cell.length_b   1.000
_cell.length_c   1.000
_cell.angle_alpha   90.00
_cell.angle_beta   90.00
_cell.angle_gamma   90.00
#
_symmetry.space_group_name_H-M   'P 1'
#
loop_
_entity.id
_entity.type
_entity.pdbx_description
1 polymer ?
#
loop_
_entity_poly.entity_id
_entity_poly.type
_entity_poly.pdbx_seq_one_letter_code
_entity_poly.pdbx_strand_id
1 'polypeptide(L)'
;MKKYDELSEKEKHNFEEFLILTFEFSDDELAAIDKQKPMTMKLFSSCLAKCTEWGLYKLFERLLDEYPDLTDKYVKAIDDDIKDVILPERTPEEEEESWNRLCERIKKEYGDDLISE
;
A
#
# COMPACT_ATOMS: atom_id res chain seq x y z
N MET A 1 -32.03 2.46 -4.05
CA MET A 1 -30.56 2.33 -4.03
C MET A 1 -30.04 3.41 -4.96
N LYS A 2 -29.10 4.25 -4.51
CA LYS A 2 -28.45 5.23 -5.41
C LYS A 2 -27.76 4.48 -6.55
N LYS A 3 -27.74 5.05 -7.75
CA LYS A 3 -26.89 4.52 -8.84
C LYS A 3 -25.42 4.85 -8.56
N TYR A 4 -24.50 4.11 -9.17
CA TYR A 4 -23.05 4.35 -9.00
C TYR A 4 -22.67 5.81 -9.32
N ASP A 5 -23.24 6.36 -10.40
CA ASP A 5 -22.99 7.75 -10.82
C ASP A 5 -23.52 8.80 -9.85
N GLU A 6 -24.41 8.41 -8.94
CA GLU A 6 -25.02 9.27 -7.91
C GLU A 6 -24.26 9.18 -6.57
N LEU A 7 -23.21 8.37 -6.49
CA LEU A 7 -22.35 8.25 -5.32
C LEU A 7 -21.34 9.41 -5.28
N SER A 8 -21.09 9.92 -4.08
CA SER A 8 -19.93 10.77 -3.83
C SER A 8 -18.62 9.99 -4.04
N GLU A 9 -17.52 10.68 -4.30
CA GLU A 9 -16.21 10.05 -4.47
C GLU A 9 -15.82 9.17 -3.26
N LYS A 10 -16.18 9.60 -2.04
CA LYS A 10 -15.98 8.78 -0.84
C LYS A 10 -16.83 7.51 -0.86
N GLU A 11 -18.09 7.59 -1.27
CA GLU A 11 -18.96 6.41 -1.38
C GLU A 11 -18.47 5.44 -2.48
N LYS A 12 -17.96 5.96 -3.61
CA LYS A 12 -17.35 5.16 -4.67
C LYS A 12 -16.10 4.45 -4.19
N HIS A 13 -15.18 5.18 -3.57
CA HIS A 13 -13.95 4.61 -3.01
C HIS A 13 -14.23 3.54 -1.94
N ASN A 14 -15.18 3.79 -1.02
CA ASN A 14 -15.58 2.78 -0.05
C ASN A 14 -16.21 1.54 -0.72
N PHE A 15 -16.95 1.73 -1.82
CA PHE A 15 -17.53 0.63 -2.57
C PHE A 15 -16.46 -0.18 -3.31
N GLU A 16 -15.46 0.48 -3.88
CA GLU A 16 -14.28 -0.17 -4.47
C GLU A 16 -13.49 -0.96 -3.43
N GLU A 17 -13.19 -0.38 -2.27
CA GLU A 17 -12.53 -1.09 -1.15
C GLU A 17 -13.35 -2.34 -0.75
N PHE A 18 -14.68 -2.23 -0.68
CA PHE A 18 -15.56 -3.37 -0.38
C PHE A 18 -15.50 -4.46 -1.46
N LEU A 19 -15.50 -4.11 -2.74
CA LEU A 19 -15.39 -5.07 -3.84
C LEU A 19 -14.05 -5.80 -3.79
N ILE A 20 -12.95 -5.05 -3.60
CA ILE A 20 -11.60 -5.64 -3.48
C ILE A 20 -11.56 -6.61 -2.31
N LEU A 21 -12.06 -6.21 -1.14
CA LEU A 21 -12.12 -7.11 0.02
C LEU A 21 -12.95 -8.36 -0.24
N THR A 22 -14.05 -8.24 -0.97
CA THR A 22 -14.96 -9.37 -1.24
C THR A 22 -14.37 -10.37 -2.23
N PHE A 23 -13.65 -9.90 -3.25
CA PHE A 23 -13.18 -10.76 -4.34
C PHE A 23 -11.72 -11.19 -4.22
N GLU A 24 -10.86 -10.34 -3.66
CA GLU A 24 -9.41 -10.59 -3.63
C GLU A 24 -8.96 -11.28 -2.34
N PHE A 25 -9.74 -11.14 -1.25
CA PHE A 25 -9.41 -11.78 0.02
C PHE A 25 -10.17 -13.11 0.15
N SER A 26 -9.47 -14.13 0.62
CA SER A 26 -10.07 -15.42 0.95
C SER A 26 -10.90 -15.32 2.23
N ASP A 27 -11.87 -16.21 2.38
CA ASP A 27 -12.67 -16.35 3.62
C ASP A 27 -11.78 -16.45 4.86
N ASP A 28 -10.64 -17.12 4.71
CA ASP A 28 -9.65 -17.29 5.76
C ASP A 28 -8.93 -15.99 6.13
N GLU A 29 -8.63 -15.12 5.16
CA GLU A 29 -8.06 -13.81 5.44
C GLU A 29 -9.11 -12.89 6.07
N LEU A 30 -10.32 -12.88 5.53
CA LEU A 30 -11.44 -12.08 6.04
C LEU A 30 -11.79 -12.46 7.47
N ALA A 31 -11.91 -13.75 7.79
CA ALA A 31 -12.19 -14.21 9.15
C ALA A 31 -11.08 -13.84 10.14
N ALA A 32 -9.82 -13.75 9.69
CA ALA A 32 -8.72 -13.29 10.54
C ALA A 32 -8.74 -11.76 10.74
N ILE A 33 -9.04 -11.00 9.67
CA ILE A 33 -9.23 -9.53 9.73
C ILE A 33 -10.37 -9.18 10.69
N ASP A 34 -11.48 -9.91 10.62
CA ASP A 34 -12.65 -9.72 11.48
C ASP A 34 -12.47 -10.32 12.89
N LYS A 35 -11.27 -10.82 13.22
CA LYS A 35 -10.93 -11.41 14.52
C LYS A 35 -11.79 -12.61 14.90
N GLN A 36 -12.46 -13.23 13.92
CA GLN A 36 -13.21 -14.47 14.11
C GLN A 36 -12.27 -15.66 14.31
N LYS A 37 -11.02 -15.53 13.85
CA LYS A 37 -9.94 -16.48 14.13
C LYS A 37 -8.60 -15.77 14.33
N PRO A 38 -7.61 -16.44 14.94
CA PRO A 38 -6.31 -15.84 15.18
C PRO A 38 -5.59 -15.44 13.88
N MET A 39 -5.04 -14.22 13.87
CA MET A 39 -4.14 -13.78 12.82
C MET A 39 -2.82 -14.54 12.92
N THR A 40 -2.51 -15.33 11.89
CA THR A 40 -1.22 -16.02 11.78
C THR A 40 -0.27 -15.21 10.92
N MET A 41 1.05 -15.42 11.07
CA MET A 41 2.04 -14.73 10.25
C MET A 41 1.79 -14.89 8.74
N LYS A 42 1.38 -16.09 8.31
CA LYS A 42 1.07 -16.34 6.89
C LYS A 42 -0.11 -15.51 6.40
N LEU A 43 -1.20 -15.44 7.18
CA LEU A 43 -2.37 -14.64 6.82
C LEU A 43 -2.03 -13.15 6.87
N PHE A 44 -1.29 -12.72 7.89
CA PHE A 44 -0.86 -11.34 8.05
C PHE A 44 -0.05 -10.85 6.84
N SER A 45 1.01 -11.57 6.46
CA SER A 45 1.83 -11.22 5.29
C SER A 45 1.02 -11.25 3.99
N SER A 46 0.11 -12.22 3.83
CA SER A 46 -0.76 -12.30 2.65
C SER A 46 -1.72 -11.10 2.56
N CYS A 47 -2.34 -10.73 3.67
CA CYS A 47 -3.21 -9.54 3.75
C CYS A 47 -2.44 -8.26 3.44
N LEU A 48 -1.24 -8.06 4.01
CA LEU A 48 -0.44 -6.87 3.76
C LEU A 48 -0.02 -6.77 2.29
N ALA A 49 0.41 -7.88 1.68
CA ALA A 49 0.77 -7.92 0.26
C ALA A 49 -0.41 -7.49 -0.64
N LYS A 50 -1.62 -8.03 -0.39
CA LYS A 50 -2.84 -7.64 -1.11
C LYS A 50 -3.22 -6.19 -0.87
N CYS A 51 -3.05 -5.69 0.35
CA CYS A 51 -3.31 -4.29 0.65
C CYS A 51 -2.38 -3.36 -0.15
N THR A 52 -1.10 -3.71 -0.30
CA THR A 52 -0.16 -2.96 -1.13
C THR A 52 -0.51 -3.04 -2.61
N GLU A 53 -0.86 -4.23 -3.11
CA GLU A 53 -1.23 -4.46 -4.52
C GLU A 53 -2.47 -3.65 -4.94
N TRP A 54 -3.48 -3.60 -4.06
CA TRP A 54 -4.77 -2.96 -4.35
C TRP A 54 -4.94 -1.57 -3.74
N GLY A 55 -3.89 -1.02 -3.11
CA GLY A 55 -3.92 0.32 -2.52
C GLY A 55 -4.84 0.47 -1.29
N LEU A 56 -5.08 -0.61 -0.53
CA LEU A 56 -5.91 -0.60 0.68
C LEU A 56 -5.13 -0.11 1.91
N TYR A 57 -4.55 1.09 1.84
CA TYR A 57 -3.63 1.59 2.87
C TYR A 57 -4.26 1.75 4.25
N LYS A 58 -5.57 2.08 4.33
CA LYS A 58 -6.26 2.13 5.64
C LYS A 58 -6.29 0.78 6.34
N LEU A 59 -6.49 -0.31 5.58
CA LEU A 59 -6.47 -1.66 6.13
C LEU A 59 -5.05 -2.08 6.48
N PHE A 60 -4.09 -1.74 5.61
CA PHE A 60 -2.67 -1.99 5.83
C PHE A 60 -2.20 -1.40 7.17
N GLU A 61 -2.40 -0.09 7.37
CA GLU A 61 -2.03 0.63 8.60
C GLU A 61 -2.72 0.00 9.83
N ARG A 62 -4.02 -0.27 9.74
CA ARG A 62 -4.78 -0.91 10.82
C ARG A 62 -4.20 -2.27 11.20
N LEU A 63 -3.81 -3.10 10.23
CA LEU A 63 -3.23 -4.41 10.51
C LEU A 63 -1.87 -4.29 11.21
N LEU A 64 -1.04 -3.33 10.78
CA LEU A 64 0.25 -3.09 11.42
C LEU A 64 0.11 -2.67 12.89
N ASP A 65 -0.85 -1.78 13.17
CA ASP A 65 -1.12 -1.28 14.52
C ASP A 65 -1.74 -2.34 15.43
N GLU A 66 -2.62 -3.20 14.90
CA GLU A 66 -3.30 -4.24 15.66
C GLU A 66 -2.39 -5.43 16.02
N TYR A 67 -1.36 -5.69 15.23
CA TYR A 67 -0.47 -6.85 15.38
C TYR A 67 1.02 -6.47 15.40
N PRO A 68 1.47 -5.68 16.38
CA PRO A 68 2.86 -5.21 16.45
C PRO A 68 3.89 -6.36 16.46
N ASP A 69 3.60 -7.46 17.18
CA ASP A 69 4.48 -8.64 17.22
C ASP A 69 4.65 -9.32 15.85
N LEU A 70 3.64 -9.24 14.98
CA LEU A 70 3.71 -9.77 13.61
C LEU A 70 4.37 -8.76 12.67
N THR A 71 4.10 -7.48 12.87
CA THR A 71 4.77 -6.37 12.17
C THR A 71 6.28 -6.45 12.33
N ASP A 72 6.79 -6.59 13.55
CA ASP A 72 8.24 -6.68 13.80
C ASP A 72 8.87 -7.86 13.07
N LYS A 73 8.19 -9.02 13.07
CA LYS A 73 8.66 -10.21 12.34
C LYS A 73 8.62 -10.00 10.83
N TYR A 74 7.61 -9.29 10.34
CA TYR A 74 7.43 -8.99 8.92
C TYR A 74 8.53 -8.07 8.41
N VAL A 75 8.78 -6.97 9.12
CA VAL A 75 9.85 -6.02 8.81
C VAL A 75 11.20 -6.73 8.84
N LYS A 76 11.46 -7.53 9.88
CA LYS A 76 12.72 -8.28 9.96
C LYS A 76 12.91 -9.26 8.79
N ALA A 77 11.84 -9.92 8.34
CA ALA A 77 11.91 -10.80 7.18
C ALA A 77 12.26 -10.03 5.90
N ILE A 78 11.68 -8.83 5.72
CA ILE A 78 12.04 -7.95 4.60
C ILE A 78 13.51 -7.54 4.69
N ASP A 79 13.96 -7.07 5.86
CA ASP A 79 15.36 -6.66 6.07
C ASP A 79 16.32 -7.81 5.75
N ASP A 80 16.00 -9.03 6.21
CA ASP A 80 16.80 -10.22 5.95
C ASP A 80 16.83 -10.60 4.46
N ASP A 81 15.74 -10.38 3.72
CA ASP A 81 15.61 -10.66 2.28
C ASP A 81 16.37 -9.62 1.43
N ILE A 82 16.43 -8.36 1.86
CA ILE A 82 17.07 -7.26 1.11
C ILE A 82 18.50 -6.95 1.57
N LYS A 83 18.99 -7.56 2.65
CA LYS A 83 20.32 -7.24 3.24
C LYS A 83 21.48 -7.29 2.25
N ASP A 84 21.39 -8.17 1.25
CA ASP A 84 22.43 -8.40 0.24
C ASP A 84 22.16 -7.62 -1.06
N VAL A 85 21.05 -6.87 -1.12
CA VAL A 85 20.71 -6.01 -2.26
C VAL A 85 21.56 -4.75 -2.18
N ILE A 86 22.59 -4.69 -3.03
CA ILE A 86 23.37 -3.48 -3.24
C ILE A 86 22.60 -2.59 -4.22
N LEU A 87 22.07 -1.48 -3.74
CA LEU A 87 21.54 -0.44 -4.62
C LEU A 87 22.71 0.16 -5.43
N PRO A 88 22.54 0.42 -6.73
CA PRO A 88 23.56 1.09 -7.51
C PRO A 88 23.83 2.47 -6.89
N GLU A 89 25.11 2.75 -6.61
CA GLU A 89 25.54 4.10 -6.25
C GLU A 89 25.19 5.03 -7.40
N ARG A 90 24.44 6.10 -7.10
CA ARG A 90 24.23 7.19 -8.05
C ARG A 90 25.24 8.27 -7.76
N THR A 91 25.81 8.84 -8.80
CA THR A 91 26.58 10.07 -8.64
C THR A 91 25.62 11.23 -8.29
N PRO A 92 26.11 12.30 -7.65
CA PRO A 92 25.30 13.49 -7.40
C PRO A 92 24.66 14.06 -8.69
N GLU A 93 25.37 13.96 -9.82
CA GLU A 93 24.90 14.40 -11.13
C GLU A 93 23.73 13.53 -11.64
N GLU A 94 23.78 12.21 -11.43
CA GLU A 94 22.70 11.29 -11.79
C GLU A 94 21.46 11.44 -10.90
N GLU A 95 21.65 11.76 -9.62
CA GLU A 95 20.54 12.09 -8.71
C GLU A 95 19.84 13.38 -9.12
N GLU A 96 20.61 14.43 -9.42
CA GLU A 96 20.07 15.71 -9.87
C GLU A 96 19.34 15.58 -11.21
N GLU A 97 19.90 14.83 -12.17
CA GLU A 97 19.24 14.56 -13.45
C GLU A 97 17.95 13.71 -13.26
N SER A 98 17.97 12.73 -12.35
CA SER A 98 16.77 11.94 -12.00
C SER A 98 15.70 12.81 -11.35
N TRP A 99 16.09 13.73 -10.47
CA TRP A 99 15.19 14.68 -9.80
C TRP A 99 14.56 15.64 -10.80
N ASN A 100 15.37 16.26 -11.67
CA ASN A 100 14.89 17.18 -12.69
C ASN A 100 13.90 16.49 -13.65
N ARG A 101 14.17 15.24 -14.05
CA ARG A 101 13.23 14.43 -14.86
C ARG A 101 11.90 14.16 -14.15
N LEU A 102 11.93 13.90 -12.84
CA LEU A 102 10.71 13.72 -12.05
C LEU A 102 9.93 15.03 -11.97
N CYS A 103 10.61 16.15 -11.69
CA CYS A 103 9.99 17.46 -11.61
C CYS A 103 9.30 17.87 -12.92
N GLU A 104 9.98 17.71 -14.06
CA GLU A 104 9.38 18.00 -15.37
C GLU A 104 8.13 17.15 -15.65
N ARG A 105 8.12 15.88 -15.23
CA ARG A 105 6.93 15.02 -15.36
C ARG A 105 5.77 15.52 -14.52
N ILE A 106 6.02 15.87 -13.26
CA ILE A 106 5.00 16.37 -12.34
C ILE A 106 4.41 17.70 -12.85
N LYS A 107 5.27 18.64 -13.31
CA LYS A 107 4.83 19.90 -13.94
C LYS A 107 3.92 19.66 -15.14
N LYS A 108 4.31 18.72 -16.01
CA LYS A 108 3.53 18.38 -17.20
C LYS A 108 2.15 17.80 -16.87
N GLU A 109 2.06 16.98 -15.82
CA GLU A 109 0.85 16.24 -15.48
C GLU A 109 -0.10 17.05 -14.59
N TYR A 110 0.43 17.89 -13.68
CA TYR A 110 -0.35 18.56 -12.65
C TYR A 110 -0.22 20.09 -12.62
N GLY A 111 0.64 20.69 -13.47
CA GLY A 111 0.86 22.13 -13.55
C GLY A 111 2.04 22.62 -12.69
N ASP A 112 2.53 23.84 -12.97
CA ASP A 112 3.75 24.41 -12.36
C ASP A 112 3.63 24.69 -10.84
N ASP A 113 2.42 24.73 -10.28
CA ASP A 113 2.16 25.16 -8.90
C ASP A 113 2.54 24.12 -7.83
N LEU A 114 3.03 22.93 -8.21
CA LEU A 114 3.23 21.79 -7.30
C LEU A 114 4.69 21.46 -7.00
N ILE A 115 5.64 22.18 -7.59
CA ILE A 115 7.08 21.96 -7.37
C ILE A 115 7.68 23.22 -6.77
N SER A 116 7.79 23.26 -5.45
CA SER A 116 8.56 24.30 -4.77
C SER A 116 10.06 23.99 -4.83
N GLU A 117 10.87 25.03 -5.02
CA GLU A 117 12.34 25.02 -4.89
C GLU A 117 12.81 24.51 -3.51
#